data_AF-A0AAV3ZM22-F1
#
_entry.id   AF-A0AAV3ZM22-F1
#
_cell.length_a   1.000
_cell.length_b   1.000
_cell.length_c   1.000
_cell.angle_alpha   90.00
_cell.angle_beta   90.00
_cell.angle_gamma   90.00
#
_symmetry.space_group_name_H-M   'P 1'
#
loop_
_entity.id
_entity.type
_entity.pdbx_description
1 polymer ?
#
loop_
_entity_poly.entity_id
_entity_poly.type
_entity_poly.pdbx_seq_one_letter_code
_entity_poly.pdbx_strand_id
1 'polypeptide(L)'
;MLPCQDVLMLYTQRAYFQTKIWRASSSNFPDLPKSENNGWRLSSSGGLEIKWFSKDFIPKELQDILLDTLGTGDALEKELQVDDFSSNEKDISDTDDEL
;
A
#
# COMPACT_ATOMS: atom_id res chain seq x y z
N MET A 1 13.35 -22.02 -8.13
CA MET A 1 12.40 -21.00 -7.62
C MET A 1 11.18 -21.08 -8.51
N LEU A 2 10.01 -21.37 -7.94
CA LEU A 2 8.79 -21.44 -8.75
C LEU A 2 8.41 -20.01 -9.20
N PRO A 3 7.87 -19.83 -10.42
CA PRO A 3 7.41 -18.52 -10.86
C PRO A 3 6.42 -17.94 -9.84
N CYS A 4 6.58 -16.66 -9.52
CA CYS A 4 5.67 -15.89 -8.65
C CYS A 4 5.61 -16.32 -7.17
N GLN A 5 6.43 -17.28 -6.72
CA GLN A 5 6.47 -17.72 -5.31
C GLN A 5 6.73 -16.56 -4.34
N ASP A 6 7.67 -15.69 -4.70
CA ASP A 6 8.04 -14.52 -3.89
C ASP A 6 6.87 -13.54 -3.74
N VAL A 7 6.12 -13.30 -4.82
CA VAL A 7 4.98 -12.39 -4.82
C VAL A 7 3.86 -12.94 -3.95
N LEU A 8 3.58 -14.24 -4.05
CA LEU A 8 2.56 -14.90 -3.23
C LEU A 8 2.93 -14.87 -1.74
N MET A 9 4.21 -15.05 -1.41
CA MET A 9 4.71 -14.96 -0.05
C MET A 9 4.53 -13.54 0.50
N LEU A 10 4.91 -12.51 -0.26
CA LEU A 10 4.72 -11.10 0.14
C LEU A 10 3.24 -10.76 0.32
N TYR A 11 2.36 -11.27 -0.55
CA TYR A 11 0.92 -11.11 -0.40
C TYR A 11 0.40 -11.72 0.91
N THR A 12 0.83 -12.94 1.22
CA THR A 12 0.45 -13.66 2.44
C THR A 12 0.94 -12.92 3.69
N GLN A 13 2.16 -12.39 3.66
CA GLN A 13 2.74 -11.59 4.74
C GLN A 13 1.95 -10.29 4.98
N ARG A 14 1.50 -9.60 3.93
CA ARG A 14 0.66 -8.40 4.08
C ARG A 14 -0.68 -8.71 4.72
N ALA A 15 -1.36 -9.75 4.23
CA ALA A 15 -2.65 -10.17 4.78
C ALA A 15 -2.51 -10.53 6.27
N TYR A 16 -1.46 -11.29 6.62
CA TYR A 16 -1.17 -11.66 8.00
C TYR A 16 -0.91 -10.44 8.91
N PHE A 17 -0.15 -9.45 8.41
CA PHE A 17 0.11 -8.21 9.14
C PHE A 17 -1.15 -7.40 9.39
N GLN A 18 -2.00 -7.24 8.36
CA GLN A 18 -3.29 -6.59 8.50
C GLN A 18 -4.14 -7.31 9.54
N THR A 19 -4.27 -8.63 9.45
CA THR A 19 -5.03 -9.43 10.44
C THR A 19 -4.48 -9.27 11.85
N LYS A 20 -3.16 -9.18 12.03
CA LYS A 20 -2.57 -8.91 13.35
C LYS A 20 -2.96 -7.56 13.90
N ILE A 21 -2.93 -6.50 13.10
CA ILE A 21 -3.37 -5.16 13.51
C ILE A 21 -4.86 -5.21 13.90
N TRP A 22 -5.69 -5.80 13.04
CA TRP A 22 -7.12 -5.96 13.30
C TRP A 22 -7.40 -6.74 14.58
N ARG A 23 -6.61 -7.78 14.87
CA ARG A 23 -6.74 -8.54 16.13
C ARG A 23 -6.27 -7.73 17.33
N ALA A 24 -5.28 -6.87 17.14
CA ALA A 24 -4.69 -6.09 18.21
C ALA A 24 -5.57 -4.88 18.60
N SER A 25 -6.47 -4.42 17.71
CA SER A 25 -7.36 -3.29 17.98
C SER A 25 -8.33 -3.51 19.15
N SER A 26 -8.58 -4.76 19.55
CA SER A 26 -9.41 -5.09 20.71
C SER A 26 -8.65 -5.08 22.04
N SER A 27 -7.34 -4.83 22.04
CA SER A 27 -6.51 -4.75 23.25
C SER A 27 -6.30 -3.30 23.66
N ASN A 28 -6.28 -3.01 24.96
CA ASN A 28 -5.99 -1.67 25.47
C ASN A 28 -4.52 -1.24 25.25
N PHE A 29 -3.61 -2.22 25.15
CA PHE A 29 -2.18 -1.98 24.90
C PHE A 29 -1.64 -3.06 23.94
N PRO A 30 -1.92 -2.93 22.64
CA PRO A 30 -1.44 -3.88 21.65
C PRO A 30 0.05 -3.70 21.40
N ASP A 31 0.78 -4.82 21.40
CA ASP A 31 2.12 -4.87 20.81
C ASP A 31 1.98 -5.00 19.29
N LEU A 32 2.29 -3.93 18.56
CA LEU A 32 2.12 -3.87 17.12
C LEU A 32 3.34 -4.46 16.39
N PRO A 33 3.13 -5.37 15.43
CA PRO A 33 4.23 -5.87 14.62
C PRO A 33 4.86 -4.73 13.80
N LYS A 34 6.16 -4.85 13.50
CA LYS A 34 6.82 -3.95 12.53
C LYS A 34 6.26 -4.20 11.13
N SER A 35 6.05 -3.13 10.38
CA SER A 35 5.63 -3.19 8.97
C SER A 35 6.71 -3.79 8.07
N GLU A 36 7.98 -3.49 8.38
CA GLU A 36 9.15 -4.04 7.73
C GLU A 36 9.14 -5.58 7.80
N ASN A 37 9.43 -6.23 6.67
CA ASN A 37 9.39 -7.69 6.49
C ASN A 37 7.98 -8.34 6.45
N ASN A 38 6.91 -7.54 6.46
CA ASN A 38 5.55 -8.04 6.25
C ASN A 38 4.96 -7.61 4.89
N GLY A 39 5.80 -7.49 3.87
CA GLY A 39 5.40 -7.01 2.54
C GLY A 39 5.13 -5.51 2.46
N TRP A 40 5.55 -4.74 3.46
CA TRP A 40 5.56 -3.27 3.48
C TRP A 40 6.99 -2.74 3.56
N ARG A 41 7.21 -1.53 3.05
CA ARG A 41 8.42 -0.74 3.23
C ARG A 41 8.06 0.66 3.72
N LEU A 42 8.93 1.26 4.52
CA LEU A 42 8.81 2.67 4.89
C LEU A 42 9.42 3.51 3.76
N SER A 43 8.63 4.48 3.29
CA SER A 43 9.09 5.51 2.34
C SER A 43 9.99 6.50 3.05
N SER A 44 10.80 7.23 2.28
CA SER A 44 11.62 8.34 2.78
C SER A 44 10.77 9.47 3.39
N SER A 45 9.50 9.59 3.00
CA SER A 45 8.53 10.51 3.59
C SER A 45 7.90 10.00 4.91
N GLY A 46 8.26 8.80 5.37
CA GLY A 46 7.66 8.15 6.54
C GLY A 46 6.35 7.42 6.26
N GLY A 47 5.84 7.46 5.02
CA GLY A 47 4.65 6.70 4.60
C GLY A 47 4.91 5.19 4.46
N LEU A 48 3.84 4.40 4.49
CA LEU A 48 3.89 2.96 4.21
C LEU A 48 3.64 2.69 2.72
N GLU A 49 4.57 2.00 2.08
CA GLU A 49 4.46 1.58 0.69
C GLU A 49 4.45 0.06 0.57
N ILE A 50 3.71 -0.43 -0.43
CA ILE A 50 3.62 -1.86 -0.71
C ILE A 50 4.95 -2.36 -1.31
N LYS A 51 5.55 -3.38 -0.68
CA LYS A 51 6.67 -4.11 -1.25
C LYS A 51 6.14 -5.20 -2.18
N TRP A 52 6.15 -4.93 -3.48
CA TRP A 52 5.66 -5.86 -4.51
C TRP A 52 6.62 -7.03 -4.79
N PHE A 53 7.92 -6.76 -4.74
CA PHE A 53 8.95 -7.74 -5.08
C PHE A 53 10.05 -7.79 -4.02
N SER A 54 10.58 -8.99 -3.80
CA SER A 54 11.68 -9.23 -2.87
C SER A 54 13.03 -8.74 -3.41
N LYS A 55 13.18 -8.77 -4.74
CA LYS A 55 14.36 -8.42 -5.52
C LYS A 55 13.93 -7.51 -6.68
N ASP A 56 14.92 -6.90 -7.33
CA ASP A 56 14.69 -6.15 -8.56
C ASP A 56 14.02 -7.07 -9.59
N PHE A 57 12.76 -6.77 -9.90
CA PHE A 57 11.94 -7.56 -10.81
C PHE A 57 12.40 -7.40 -12.27
N ILE A 58 12.95 -6.24 -12.60
CA ILE A 58 13.36 -5.87 -13.95
C ILE A 58 14.89 -5.97 -14.03
N PRO A 59 15.44 -6.84 -14.88
CA PRO A 59 16.86 -6.85 -15.24
C PRO A 59 17.32 -5.45 -15.64
N LYS A 60 18.51 -5.04 -15.23
CA LYS A 60 19.01 -3.66 -15.46
C LYS A 60 19.01 -3.30 -16.93
N GLU A 61 19.31 -4.26 -17.78
CA GLU A 61 19.33 -4.14 -19.24
C GLU A 61 17.95 -3.76 -19.83
N LEU A 62 16.87 -4.13 -19.14
CA LEU A 62 15.50 -3.77 -19.52
C LEU A 62 15.03 -2.47 -18.86
N GLN A 63 15.67 -2.03 -17.77
CA GLN A 63 15.34 -0.75 -17.12
C GLN A 63 15.68 0.43 -18.02
N ASP A 64 16.85 0.39 -18.67
CA ASP A 64 17.30 1.46 -19.56
C ASP A 64 16.36 1.60 -20.77
N ILE A 65 15.93 0.47 -21.36
CA ILE A 65 14.98 0.45 -22.48
C ILE A 65 13.62 1.02 -22.07
N LEU A 66 13.12 0.66 -20.88
CA LEU A 66 11.84 1.19 -20.39
C LEU A 66 11.90 2.70 -20.15
N LEU A 67 13.00 3.19 -19.58
CA LEU A 67 13.22 4.63 -19.34
C LEU A 67 13.35 5.40 -20.66
N ASP A 68 14.04 4.82 -21.66
CA ASP A 68 14.15 5.41 -23.01
C ASP A 68 12.79 5.47 -23.71
N THR A 69 11.95 4.43 -23.58
CA THR A 69 10.59 4.43 -24.14
C THR A 69 9.63 5.38 -23.42
N LEU A 70 9.89 5.70 -22.15
CA LEU A 70 9.14 6.69 -21.36
C LEU A 70 9.65 8.13 -21.59
N GLY A 71 10.62 8.32 -22.50
CA GLY A 71 11.21 9.59 -22.91
C GLY A 71 10.27 10.55 -23.65
N THR A 72 9.11 10.85 -23.07
CA THR A 72 8.29 12.05 -23.37
C THR A 72 7.64 12.50 -22.06
N GLY A 73 8.48 13.05 -21.18
CA GLY A 73 8.19 13.37 -19.77
C GLY A 73 7.22 14.52 -19.52
N ASP A 74 6.11 14.61 -20.25
CA ASP A 74 5.06 15.62 -20.03
C ASP A 74 3.66 14.99 -19.85
N ALA A 75 3.51 13.67 -20.03
CA ALA A 75 2.20 13.00 -20.03
C ALA A 75 1.93 12.10 -18.80
N LEU A 76 2.95 11.64 -18.06
CA LEU A 76 2.77 10.61 -17.02
C LEU A 76 2.28 11.18 -15.68
N GLU A 77 2.58 12.44 -15.36
CA GLU A 77 2.11 13.09 -14.12
C GLU A 77 0.58 13.27 -14.09
N LYS A 78 -0.08 13.17 -15.25
CA LYS A 78 -1.53 13.37 -15.38
C LYS A 78 -2.37 12.15 -14.99
N GLU A 79 -1.81 10.94 -14.97
CA GLU A 79 -2.58 9.70 -14.72
C GLU A 79 -2.46 9.13 -13.29
N LEU A 80 -1.62 9.71 -12.43
CA LEU A 80 -1.48 9.31 -11.02
C LEU A 80 -2.31 10.16 -10.04
N GLN A 81 -3.32 10.89 -10.53
CA GLN A 81 -4.38 11.41 -9.66
C GLN A 81 -5.21 10.22 -9.16
N VAL A 82 -4.69 9.56 -8.12
CA VAL A 82 -5.49 8.73 -7.22
C VAL A 82 -6.56 9.65 -6.66
N ASP A 83 -7.79 9.46 -7.11
CA ASP A 83 -8.97 10.11 -6.57
C ASP A 83 -8.89 10.03 -5.04
N ASP A 84 -8.75 11.21 -4.43
CA ASP A 84 -8.90 11.45 -3.01
C ASP A 84 -10.23 10.83 -2.59
N PHE A 85 -10.17 9.71 -1.87
CA PHE A 85 -11.33 9.10 -1.23
C PHE A 85 -11.72 10.04 -0.08
N SER A 86 -12.29 11.19 -0.44
CA SER A 86 -12.93 12.11 0.47
C SER A 86 -14.15 11.37 1.01
N SER A 87 -13.95 10.70 2.15
CA SER A 87 -15.02 10.23 3.01
C SER A 87 -15.86 11.45 3.37
N ASN A 88 -16.91 11.69 2.59
CA ASN A 88 -17.94 12.65 2.92
C ASN A 88 -18.77 12.06 4.07
N GLU A 89 -18.21 12.07 5.27
CA GLU A 89 -18.96 11.93 6.51
C GLU A 89 -19.85 13.17 6.63
N LYS A 90 -21.05 13.08 6.05
CA LYS A 90 -22.12 13.99 6.43
C LYS A 90 -22.56 13.57 7.83
N ASP A 91 -22.24 14.44 8.79
CA ASP A 91 -22.88 14.55 10.09
C ASP A 91 -24.38 14.23 9.98
N ILE A 92 -24.80 13.11 10.56
CA ILE A 92 -26.20 12.92 10.94
C ILE A 92 -26.31 13.62 12.29
N SER A 93 -26.63 14.92 12.24
CA SER A 93 -27.04 15.66 13.44
C SER A 93 -28.42 15.18 13.86
N ASP A 94 -28.51 14.64 15.07
CA ASP A 94 -29.77 14.41 15.77
C ASP A 94 -30.66 15.65 15.70
N THR A 95 -31.86 15.47 15.17
CA THR A 95 -32.97 16.39 15.37
C THR A 95 -34.11 15.57 15.97
N ASP A 96 -34.24 15.69 17.29
CA ASP A 96 -35.49 15.45 17.99
C ASP A 96 -36.56 16.37 17.38
N ASP A 97 -37.62 15.79 16.82
CA ASP A 97 -38.87 16.51 16.59
C ASP A 97 -40.07 15.58 16.87
N GLU A 98 -40.94 16.12 17.71
CA GLU A 98 -42.14 15.58 18.34
C GLU A 98 -43.11 14.86 17.40
N LEU A 99 -43.78 13.82 17.91
CA LEU A 99 -45.23 13.57 17.76
C LEU A 99 -45.77 12.64 18.85
#